data_AF-A0A957UAH8-F1
#
_entry.id   AF-A0A957UAH8-F1
#
_cell.length_a   1.000
_cell.length_b   1.000
_cell.length_c   1.000
_cell.angle_alpha   90.00
_cell.angle_beta   90.00
_cell.angle_gamma   90.00
#
_symmetry.space_group_name_H-M   'P 1'
#
loop_
_entity.id
_entity.type
_entity.pdbx_description
1 polymer ?
#
loop_
_entity_poly.entity_id
_entity_poly.type
_entity_poly.pdbx_seq_one_letter_code
_entity_poly.pdbx_strand_id
1 'polypeptide(L)' 'SRYIHVAHRLTGWNAIKERVEQLQLALSDDDVKAVTSHIKALADQKRLTLDDVDFLLREYHSKLISTDVIEGIEQTPA' A
#
# COMPACT_ATOMS: atom_id res chain seq x y z
N SER A 1 -23.94 7.10 11.73
CA SER A 1 -23.15 6.30 10.76
C SER A 1 -22.22 7.10 9.84
N ARG A 2 -22.23 8.45 9.79
CA ARG A 2 -21.41 9.25 8.84
C ARG A 2 -19.89 9.21 9.04
N TYR A 3 -19.40 8.85 10.23
CA TYR A 3 -17.95 8.83 10.52
C TYR A 3 -17.20 7.68 9.81
N ILE A 4 -17.86 6.55 9.61
CA ILE A 4 -17.27 5.36 8.96
C ILE A 4 -17.10 5.59 7.45
N HIS A 5 -18.05 6.31 6.82
CA HIS A 5 -18.05 6.58 5.38
C HIS A 5 -16.91 7.50 4.93
N VAL A 6 -16.49 8.46 5.77
CA VAL A 6 -15.42 9.41 5.41
C VAL A 6 -14.04 8.75 5.49
N ALA A 7 -13.81 7.88 6.48
CA ALA A 7 -12.54 7.16 6.62
C ALA A 7 -12.29 6.17 5.46
N HIS A 8 -13.32 5.39 5.08
CA HIS A 8 -13.24 4.48 3.93
C HIS A 8 -13.09 5.20 2.59
N ARG A 9 -13.49 6.47 2.50
CA ARG A 9 -13.26 7.29 1.30
C ARG A 9 -11.78 7.65 1.13
N LEU A 10 -11.05 7.82 2.25
CA LEU A 10 -9.60 8.05 2.25
C LEU A 10 -8.80 6.77 1.93
N THR A 11 -9.35 5.59 2.24
CA THR A 11 -8.75 4.27 1.98
C THR A 11 -9.41 3.52 0.82
N GLY A 12 -10.14 4.24 -0.03
CA GLY A 12 -10.74 3.70 -1.25
C GLY A 12 -9.68 3.37 -2.30
N TRP A 13 -9.95 2.42 -3.20
CA TRP A 13 -8.98 2.03 -4.23
C TRP A 13 -8.52 3.20 -5.10
N ASN A 14 -9.45 4.08 -5.51
CA ASN A 14 -9.09 5.30 -6.26
C ASN A 14 -8.19 6.24 -5.45
N ALA A 15 -8.47 6.41 -4.14
CA ALA A 15 -7.67 7.28 -3.29
C ALA A 15 -6.26 6.71 -3.10
N ILE A 16 -6.14 5.41 -2.87
CA ILE A 16 -4.84 4.73 -2.76
C ILE A 16 -4.07 4.80 -4.07
N LYS A 17 -4.72 4.55 -5.22
CA LYS A 17 -4.09 4.63 -6.54
C LYS A 17 -3.55 6.03 -6.82
N GLU A 18 -4.34 7.07 -6.54
CA GLU A 18 -3.91 8.46 -6.67
C GLU A 18 -2.72 8.77 -5.75
N ARG A 19 -2.72 8.27 -4.50
CA ARG A 19 -1.57 8.43 -3.59
C ARG A 19 -0.32 7.73 -4.13
N VAL A 20 -0.44 6.50 -4.65
CA VAL A 20 0.67 5.76 -5.23
C VAL A 20 1.30 6.53 -6.40
N GLU A 21 0.47 7.10 -7.28
CA GLU A 21 0.92 7.93 -8.41
C GLU A 21 1.60 9.22 -7.92
N GLN A 22 1.03 9.90 -6.93
CA GLN A 22 1.61 11.12 -6.32
C GLN A 22 2.95 10.85 -5.63
N LEU A 23 3.09 9.68 -5.01
CA LEU A 23 4.33 9.25 -4.35
C LEU A 23 5.35 8.65 -5.33
N GLN A 24 4.98 8.52 -6.62
CA GLN A 24 5.81 7.93 -7.67
C GLN A 24 6.30 6.52 -7.31
N LEU A 25 5.46 5.73 -6.64
CA LEU A 25 5.79 4.35 -6.29
C LEU A 25 5.47 3.43 -7.47
N ALA A 26 6.42 2.58 -7.85
CA ALA A 26 6.27 1.62 -8.94
C ALA A 26 5.51 0.37 -8.45
N LEU A 27 4.21 0.51 -8.19
CA LEU A 27 3.34 -0.59 -7.76
C LEU A 27 2.42 -1.01 -8.91
N SER A 28 2.29 -2.33 -9.12
CA SER A 28 1.33 -2.87 -10.09
C SER A 28 -0.12 -2.71 -9.61
N ASP A 29 -1.11 -2.85 -10.49
CA ASP A 29 -2.52 -2.79 -10.07
C ASP A 29 -2.87 -3.90 -9.06
N ASP A 30 -2.22 -5.07 -9.12
CA ASP A 30 -2.40 -6.15 -8.15
C ASP A 30 -1.80 -5.81 -6.79
N ASP A 31 -0.62 -5.19 -6.79
CA ASP A 31 0.01 -4.66 -5.58
C ASP A 31 -0.84 -3.57 -4.91
N VAL A 32 -1.36 -2.65 -5.72
CA VAL A 32 -2.25 -1.57 -5.26
C VAL A 32 -3.51 -2.18 -4.63
N LYS A 33 -4.09 -3.24 -5.20
CA LYS A 33 -5.25 -3.93 -4.61
C LYS A 33 -4.90 -4.65 -3.30
N ALA A 34 -3.74 -5.30 -3.25
CA ALA A 34 -3.26 -6.01 -2.06
C ALA A 34 -3.04 -5.02 -0.90
N VAL A 35 -2.28 -3.94 -1.13
CA VAL A 35 -2.01 -2.93 -0.11
C VAL A 35 -3.29 -2.16 0.28
N THR A 36 -4.20 -1.89 -0.66
CA THR A 36 -5.50 -1.25 -0.35
C THR A 36 -6.33 -2.11 0.60
N SER A 37 -6.35 -3.43 0.39
CA SER A 37 -7.09 -4.36 1.26
C SER A 37 -6.50 -4.38 2.67
N HIS A 38 -5.16 -4.34 2.77
CA HIS A 38 -4.45 -4.24 4.04
C HIS A 38 -4.76 -2.93 4.79
N ILE A 39 -4.69 -1.79 4.08
CA ILE A 39 -5.00 -0.46 4.63
C ILE A 39 -6.46 -0.39 5.10
N LYS A 40 -7.40 -0.99 4.35
CA LYS A 40 -8.81 -1.07 4.76
C LYS A 40 -9.01 -1.84 6.04
N ALA A 41 -8.40 -3.02 6.16
CA ALA A 41 -8.48 -3.83 7.38
C ALA A 41 -7.94 -3.05 8.60
N LEU A 42 -6.85 -2.29 8.42
CA LEU A 42 -6.33 -1.41 9.47
C LEU A 42 -7.27 -0.24 9.79
N ALA A 43 -7.91 0.35 8.78
CA ALA A 43 -8.87 1.44 8.93
C ALA A 43 -10.16 1.03 9.64
N ASP A 44 -10.57 -0.24 9.50
CA ASP A 44 -11.71 -0.81 10.22
C ASP A 44 -11.42 -0.97 11.72
N GLN A 45 -10.15 -1.16 12.08
CA GLN A 45 -9.72 -1.32 13.48
C GLN A 45 -9.39 0.00 14.16
N LYS A 46 -8.77 0.95 13.44
CA LYS A 46 -8.36 2.25 13.97
C LYS A 46 -8.51 3.34 12.91
N ARG A 47 -8.61 4.60 13.34
CA ARG A 47 -8.56 5.72 12.40
C ARG A 47 -7.14 5.83 11.82
N LEU A 48 -7.07 5.91 10.50
CA LEU A 48 -5.84 6.22 9.77
C LEU A 48 -5.88 7.66 9.28
N THR A 49 -4.73 8.31 9.34
CA THR A 49 -4.48 9.61 8.72
C THR A 49 -3.91 9.43 7.31
N LEU A 50 -3.80 10.51 6.55
CA LEU A 50 -3.17 10.49 5.23
C LEU A 50 -1.68 10.09 5.35
N ASP A 51 -0.98 10.60 6.36
CA ASP A 51 0.42 10.25 6.63
C ASP A 51 0.60 8.75 6.94
N ASP A 52 -0.33 8.15 7.70
CA ASP A 52 -0.29 6.70 7.95
C ASP A 52 -0.43 5.89 6.64
N VAL A 53 -1.31 6.35 5.74
CA VAL A 53 -1.50 5.71 4.43
C VAL A 53 -0.21 5.79 3.61
N ASP A 54 0.42 6.96 3.55
CA ASP A 54 1.68 7.13 2.83
C ASP A 54 2.79 6.26 3.40
N PHE A 55 2.89 6.18 4.73
CA PHE A 55 3.85 5.33 5.40
C PHE A 55 3.65 3.86 5.03
N LEU A 56 2.41 3.36 5.07
CA LEU A 56 2.08 1.98 4.70
C LEU A 56 2.39 1.69 3.23
N LEU A 57 2.13 2.64 2.32
CA LEU A 57 2.45 2.49 0.90
C LEU A 57 3.96 2.39 0.66
N ARG A 58 4.75 3.25 1.31
CA ARG A 58 6.22 3.19 1.22
C ARG A 58 6.77 1.91 1.84
N GLU A 59 6.24 1.49 2.99
CA GLU A 59 6.66 0.26 3.65
C GLU A 59 6.38 -0.95 2.76
N TYR A 60 5.18 -1.02 2.15
CA TYR A 60 4.81 -2.09 1.23
C TYR A 60 5.74 -2.13 0.00
N HIS A 61 5.98 -0.98 -0.63
CA HIS A 61 6.90 -0.86 -1.76
C HIS A 61 8.35 -1.24 -1.39
N SER A 62 8.83 -0.82 -0.22
CA SER A 62 10.16 -1.18 0.28
C SER A 62 10.30 -2.69 0.49
N LYS A 63 9.25 -3.36 1.00
CA LYS A 63 9.23 -4.82 1.16
C LYS A 63 9.29 -5.52 -0.19
N LEU A 64 8.51 -5.06 -1.17
CA LEU A 64 8.54 -5.61 -2.53
C LEU A 64 9.94 -5.52 -3.17
N ILE A 65 10.58 -4.34 -3.13
CA ILE A 65 11.94 -4.17 -3.64
C ILE A 65 12.92 -5.08 -2.89
N SER A 66 12.78 -5.18 -1.57
CA SER A 66 13.67 -6.02 -0.77
C SER A 66 13.55 -7.49 -1.13
N THR A 67 12.33 -7.98 -1.39
CA THR A 67 12.09 -9.34 -1.86
C THR A 67 12.74 -9.57 -3.23
N ASP A 68 12.55 -8.65 -4.18
CA ASP A 68 13.12 -8.75 -5.54
C ASP A 68 14.66 -8.81 -5.52
N VAL A 69 15.29 -8.01 -4.65
CA VAL A 69 16.75 -8.04 -4.44
C VAL A 69 17.23 -9.37 -3.87
N ILE A 70 16.43 -10.02 -3.00
CA ILE A 70 16.78 -11.32 -2.41
C ILE A 70 16.61 -12.45 -3.42
N GLU A 71 15.56 -12.45 -4.25
CA GLU A 71 15.39 -13.48 -5.28
C GLU A 71 16.48 -13.40 -6.36
N GLY A 72 17.00 -12.20 -6.65
CA GLY A 72 18.08 -12.00 -7.62
C GLY A 72 19.44 -12.57 -7.20
N ILE A 73 19.72 -12.70 -5.89
CA ILE A 73 20.99 -13.27 -5.39
C ILE A 73 21.01 -14.79 -5.33
N GLU A 74 19.84 -15.45 -5.31
CA GLU A 74 19.76 -16.92 -5.31
C GLU A 74 19.92 -17.55 -6.70
N GLN A 75 19.94 -16.75 -7.77
CA GLN A 75 20.17 -17.20 -9.14
C GLN A 75 21.65 -17.16 -9.55
N THR A 76 22.54 -17.72 -8.74
CA THR A 76 23.91 -18.06 -9.19
C THR A 76 24.05 -19.58 -9.18
N PRO A 77 23.81 -20.28 -10.30
CA PRO A 77 24.12 -21.70 -10.38
C PRO A 77 25.65 -21.85 -10.40
N ALA A 78 26.18 -22.57 -9.40
CA ALA A 78 27.52 -23.14 -9.43
C ALA A 78 27.50 -24.48 -10.18
#